data_AF-A0A1F5AVB1-F1
#
_entry.id   AF-A0A1F5AVB1-F1
#
_cell.length_a   1.000
_cell.length_b   1.000
_cell.length_c   1.000
_cell.angle_alpha   90.00
_cell.angle_beta   90.00
_cell.angle_gamma   90.00
#
_symmetry.space_group_name_H-M   'P 1'
#
loop_
_entity.id
_entity.type
_entity.pdbx_description
1 polymer ?
#
loop_
_entity_poly.entity_id
_entity_poly.type
_entity_poly.pdbx_seq_one_letter_code
_entity_poly.pdbx_strand_id
1 'polypeptide(L)' 'MKPKIILIVVLVLLLAVLLVQNTQEVVFRVFFWTIRMSQVILVPLAVLVGFVLGYIAARMEKKRAGRPEQK' A
#
# COMPACT_ATOMS: atom_id res chain seq x y z
N MET A 1 -29.16 -4.15 21.66
CA MET A 1 -28.41 -3.98 20.39
C MET A 1 -28.32 -5.32 19.69
N LYS A 2 -28.46 -5.38 18.36
CA LYS A 2 -28.33 -6.65 17.62
C LYS A 2 -26.89 -7.17 17.80
N PRO A 3 -26.65 -8.46 18.11
CA PRO A 3 -25.31 -9.02 18.35
C PRO A 3 -24.32 -8.71 17.21
N LYS A 4 -24.83 -8.66 15.97
CA LYS A 4 -24.06 -8.29 14.78
C LYS A 4 -23.46 -6.88 14.84
N ILE A 5 -24.17 -5.92 15.44
CA ILE A 5 -23.68 -4.53 15.57
C ILE A 5 -22.58 -4.47 16.63
N ILE A 6 -22.74 -5.17 17.75
CA ILE A 6 -21.72 -5.26 18.80
C ILE A 6 -20.45 -5.87 18.23
N LEU A 7 -20.57 -6.96 17.46
CA LEU A 7 -19.43 -7.60 16.80
C LEU A 7 -18.70 -6.65 15.85
N ILE A 8 -19.43 -5.91 15.00
CA ILE A 8 -18.83 -4.94 14.07
C ILE A 8 -18.12 -3.82 14.84
N VAL A 9 -18.75 -3.28 15.88
CA VAL A 9 -18.16 -2.22 16.71
C VAL A 9 -16.87 -2.71 17.39
N VAL A 10 -16.88 -3.92 17.93
CA VAL A 10 -15.70 -4.55 18.54
C VAL A 10 -14.58 -4.73 17.51
N LEU A 11 -14.90 -5.21 16.30
CA LEU A 11 -13.91 -5.38 15.23
C LEU A 11 -13.29 -4.04 14.80
N VAL A 12 -14.10 -3.00 14.65
CA VAL A 12 -13.61 -1.65 14.30
C VAL A 12 -12.72 -1.09 15.41
N LEU A 13 -13.10 -1.26 16.68
CA LEU A 13 -12.29 -0.86 17.82
C LEU A 13 -10.94 -1.59 17.84
N LEU A 14 -10.93 -2.91 17.68
CA LEU A 14 -9.71 -3.70 17.65
C LEU A 14 -8.79 -3.29 16.48
N LEU A 15 -9.36 -3.01 15.31
CA LEU A 15 -8.62 -2.51 14.16
C LEU A 15 -8.01 -1.14 14.44
N ALA A 16 -8.78 -0.22 15.04
CA ALA A 16 -8.28 1.10 15.41
C ALA A 16 -7.15 1.00 16.44
N VAL A 17 -7.28 0.13 17.45
CA VAL A 17 -6.23 -0.13 18.44
C VAL A 17 -4.98 -0.69 17.76
N LEU A 18 -5.12 -1.67 16.86
CA LEU A 18 -3.99 -2.19 16.08
C LEU A 18 -3.29 -1.09 15.29
N LEU A 19 -4.03 -0.22 14.61
CA LEU A 19 -3.46 0.88 13.83
C LEU A 19 -2.71 1.87 14.73
N VAL A 20 -3.33 2.32 15.83
CA VAL A 20 -2.74 3.28 16.78
C VAL A 20 -1.55 2.69 17.51
N GLN A 21 -1.59 1.42 17.90
CA GLN A 21 -0.47 0.76 18.58
C GLN A 21 0.69 0.46 17.64
N ASN A 22 0.42 0.28 16.34
CA ASN A 22 1.43 0.01 15.32
C ASN A 22 1.83 1.27 14.54
N THR A 23 1.58 2.48 15.08
CA THR A 23 2.17 3.73 14.55
C THR A 23 3.64 3.86 14.93
N GLN A 24 4.41 2.81 14.68
CA GLN A 24 5.86 2.89 14.82
C GLN A 24 6.40 3.82 13.72
N GLU A 25 7.28 4.73 14.12
CA GLU A 25 8.02 5.56 13.18
C GLU A 25 9.06 4.70 12.46
N VAL A 26 8.96 4.66 11.14
CA VAL A 26 9.98 4.08 10.28
C VAL A 26 10.90 5.21 9.83
N VAL A 27 12.20 5.03 10.04
CA VAL A 27 13.22 5.98 9.64
C VAL A 27 13.94 5.47 8.40
N PHE A 28 13.74 6.16 7.27
CA PHE A 28 14.49 5.91 6.04
C PHE A 28 15.69 6.83 5.97
N ARG A 29 16.85 6.24 5.70
CA ARG A 29 18.08 6.97 5.39
C ARG A 29 18.35 6.80 3.90
N VAL A 30 17.99 7.81 3.12
CA VAL A 30 18.14 7.81 1.66
C VAL A 30 19.28 8.74 1.31
N PHE A 31 20.45 8.18 1.02
CA PHE A 31 21.70 8.92 0.83
C PHE A 31 21.98 9.87 2.01
N PHE A 32 21.86 11.18 1.81
CA PHE A 32 22.06 12.22 2.84
C PHE A 32 20.76 12.68 3.52
N TRP A 33 19.62 12.09 3.19
CA TRP A 33 18.30 12.48 3.71
C TRP A 33 17.78 11.48 4.72
N THR A 34 17.15 12.01 5.77
CA THR A 34 16.44 11.22 6.79
C THR A 34 14.96 11.54 6.70
N ILE A 35 14.17 10.55 6.31
CA ILE A 35 12.71 10.66 6.19
C ILE A 35 12.11 9.83 7.32
N ARG A 36 11.27 10.44 8.14
CA ARG A 36 10.56 9.76 9.23
C ARG A 36 9.08 9.74 8.89
N MET A 37 8.48 8.56 8.90
CA MET A 37 7.05 8.42 8.66
C MET A 37 6.48 7.23 9.40
N SER A 38 5.19 7.28 9.71
CA SER A 38 4.49 6.15 10.33
C SER A 38 4.44 4.95 9.40
N GLN A 39 4.71 3.74 9.92
CA GLN A 39 4.60 2.48 9.17
C GLN A 39 3.22 2.29 8.55
N VAL A 40 2.18 2.80 9.22
CA VAL A 40 0.78 2.75 8.77
C VAL A 40 0.56 3.51 7.46
N ILE A 41 1.34 4.57 7.20
CA ILE A 41 1.26 5.35 5.95
C ILE A 41 2.19 4.72 4.89
N LEU A 42 3.36 4.28 5.31
CA LEU A 42 4.37 3.68 4.43
C LEU A 42 3.84 2.46 3.69
N VAL A 43 3.22 1.51 4.40
CA VAL A 43 2.81 0.22 3.83
C VAL A 43 1.78 0.39 2.70
N PRO A 44 0.66 1.12 2.88
CA PRO A 44 -0.27 1.39 1.78
C PRO A 44 0.38 2.13 0.62
N LEU A 45 1.26 3.10 0.89
CA LEU A 45 1.95 3.86 -0.15
C LEU A 45 2.87 2.97 -0.98
N ALA A 46 3.64 2.10 -0.34
CA ALA A 46 4.53 1.15 -1.02
C ALA A 46 3.75 0.19 -1.93
N VAL A 47 2.62 -0.34 -1.44
CA VAL A 47 1.71 -1.19 -2.23
C VAL A 47 1.18 -0.42 -3.44
N LEU A 48 0.72 0.81 -3.25
CA LEU A 48 0.19 1.64 -4.33
C LEU A 48 1.25 1.92 -5.40
N VAL A 49 2.45 2.31 -4.99
CA VAL A 49 3.57 2.58 -5.91
C VAL A 49 3.96 1.31 -6.67
N GLY A 50 4.10 0.17 -5.98
CA GLY A 50 4.41 -1.11 -6.63
C GLY A 50 3.34 -1.53 -7.63
N PHE A 51 2.06 -1.37 -7.28
CA PHE A 51 0.94 -1.67 -8.17
C PHE A 51 0.94 -0.78 -9.42
N VAL A 52 1.11 0.54 -9.25
CA VAL A 52 1.15 1.50 -10.37
C VAL A 52 2.33 1.20 -11.30
N LEU A 53 3.52 0.98 -10.74
CA LEU A 53 4.70 0.62 -11.53
C LEU A 53 4.51 -0.70 -12.27
N GLY A 54 3.97 -1.73 -11.60
CA GLY A 54 3.66 -3.02 -12.22
C GLY A 54 2.63 -2.91 -13.34
N TYR A 55 1.57 -2.12 -13.14
CA TYR A 55 0.56 -1.86 -14.15
C TYR A 55 1.14 -1.15 -15.38
N ILE A 56 1.98 -0.13 -15.16
CA ILE A 56 2.67 0.59 -16.25
C ILE A 56 3.59 -0.36 -17.02
N ALA A 57 4.40 -1.16 -16.32
CA ALA A 57 5.31 -2.13 -16.92
C ALA A 57 4.56 -3.15 -17.81
N ALA A 58 3.48 -3.74 -17.29
CA ALA A 58 2.65 -4.68 -18.04
C ALA A 58 2.00 -4.04 -19.27
N ARG A 59 1.58 -2.77 -19.17
CA ARG A 59 1.02 -2.03 -20.31
C ARG A 59 2.06 -1.74 -21.39
N MET A 60 3.31 -1.44 -21.01
CA MET A 60 4.42 -1.23 -21.95
C MET A 60 4.76 -2.52 -22.71
N GLU A 61 4.70 -3.67 -22.03
CA GLU A 61 4.95 -4.97 -22.64
C GLU A 61 3.86 -5.35 -23.66
N LYS A 62 2.57 -5.15 -23.33
CA LYS A 62 1.47 -5.31 -24.30
C LYS A 62 1.61 -4.42 -25.53
N LYS A 63 2.15 -3.20 -25.37
CA LYS A 63 2.39 -2.28 -26.49
C LYS A 63 3.54 -2.74 -27.40
N ARG A 64 4.52 -3.49 -26.87
CA ARG A 64 5.60 -4.12 -27.66
C ARG A 64 5.16 -5.40 -28.36
N ALA A 65 4.28 -6.19 -27.75
CA ALA A 65 3.73 -7.42 -28.36
C ALA A 65 2.75 -7.15 -29.52
N GLY A 66 2.27 -5.91 -29.68
CA GLY A 66 1.38 -5.48 -30.75
C GLY A 66 2.07 -4.82 -31.95
N ARG A 67 3.36 -5.06 -32.19
CA ARG A 67 4.00 -4.73 -33.46
C ARG A 67 3.94 -5.98 -34.34
N PRO A 68 2.96 -6.14 -35.24
CA PRO A 68 3.04 -7.19 -36.25
C PRO A 68 4.32 -6.91 -37.02
N GLU A 69 5.18 -7.91 -37.16
CA GLU A 69 6.22 -7.88 -38.17
C GLU A 69 5.53 -7.66 -39.51
N GLN A 70 5.63 -6.45 -40.04
CA GLN A 70 5.34 -6.15 -41.41
C GLN A 70 6.48 -6.76 -42.22
N LYS A 71 6.30 -8.02 -42.63
CA LYS A 71 7.09 -8.70 -43.65
C LYS A 71 6.21 -8.95 -44.86
#